data_AF-A0A177LPS4-F1
#
_entry.id   AF-A0A177LPS4-F1
#
_cell.length_a   1.000
_cell.length_b   1.000
_cell.length_c   1.000
_cell.angle_alpha   90.00
_cell.angle_beta   90.00
_cell.angle_gamma   90.00
#
_symmetry.space_group_name_H-M   'P 1'
#
loop_
_entity.id
_entity.type
_entity.pdbx_description
1 polymer ?
#
loop_
_entity_poly.entity_id
_entity_poly.type
_entity_poly.pdbx_seq_one_letter_code
_entity_poly.pdbx_strand_id
1 'polypeptide(L)'
;MKFLNIFKKQNSYNQDLKALEISRNKLKLALDESIETAESDINSTREFYERMKGYGIRRFDNFLNLCLYSSLTNIDLMLLTERIRLSNRRLEKLFNARIISMTVYEYLKDISDLLGFKLIGELNSNNYKEFIQEVKDLNSEFSTLKKNHDSLIKVLRNNASAHKSKNALELIHYNNNLDPNELFEIAIEVIDLNIKLTQFTTKIYLKIGEEGEQNRKNSI
;
A
#
# COMPACT_ATOMS: atom_id res chain seq x y z
N MET A 1 -17.13 -6.22 51.89
CA MET A 1 -15.96 -5.78 51.09
C MET A 1 -15.83 -6.44 49.70
N LYS A 2 -16.02 -7.76 49.53
CA LYS A 2 -15.91 -8.44 48.21
C LYS A 2 -16.87 -7.92 47.12
N PHE A 3 -18.13 -7.62 47.45
CA PHE A 3 -19.14 -7.12 46.50
C PHE A 3 -18.81 -5.74 45.91
N LEU A 4 -18.36 -4.79 46.73
CA LEU A 4 -17.94 -3.45 46.28
C LEU A 4 -16.75 -3.47 45.32
N ASN A 5 -15.83 -4.43 45.49
CA ASN A 5 -14.71 -4.62 44.56
C ASN A 5 -15.17 -5.20 43.20
N ILE A 6 -16.20 -6.04 43.17
CA ILE A 6 -16.76 -6.57 41.93
C ILE A 6 -17.42 -5.45 41.12
N PHE A 7 -18.27 -4.62 41.75
CA PHE A 7 -18.93 -3.49 41.08
C PHE A 7 -17.94 -2.43 40.57
N LYS A 8 -16.89 -2.10 41.34
CA LYS A 8 -15.83 -1.20 40.87
C LYS A 8 -15.06 -1.77 39.67
N LYS A 9 -14.77 -3.07 39.69
CA LYS A 9 -14.09 -3.76 38.59
C LYS A 9 -14.95 -3.86 37.32
N GLN A 10 -16.25 -4.04 37.48
CA GLN A 10 -17.22 -4.10 36.39
C GLN A 10 -17.46 -2.70 35.77
N ASN A 11 -17.50 -1.63 36.59
CA ASN A 11 -17.56 -0.25 36.09
C ASN A 11 -16.27 0.17 35.37
N SER A 12 -15.10 -0.20 35.90
CA SER A 12 -13.81 0.03 35.21
C SER A 12 -13.77 -0.69 33.87
N TYR A 13 -14.18 -1.96 33.83
CA TYR A 13 -14.23 -2.74 32.58
C TYR A 13 -15.19 -2.14 31.54
N ASN A 14 -16.35 -1.64 31.96
CA ASN A 14 -17.29 -0.96 31.07
C ASN A 14 -16.74 0.38 30.55
N GLN A 15 -15.94 1.09 31.35
CA GLN A 15 -15.23 2.30 30.91
C GLN A 15 -14.14 1.96 29.89
N ASP A 16 -13.35 0.90 30.13
CA ASP A 16 -12.30 0.43 29.23
C ASP A 16 -12.87 -0.03 27.88
N LEU A 17 -14.00 -0.76 27.89
CA LEU A 17 -14.72 -1.15 26.67
C LEU A 17 -15.19 0.07 25.87
N LYS A 18 -15.73 1.08 26.54
CA LYS A 18 -16.19 2.32 25.90
C LYS A 18 -15.02 3.11 25.30
N ALA A 19 -13.88 3.17 26.00
CA ALA A 19 -12.65 3.79 25.51
C ALA A 19 -12.08 3.06 24.28
N LEU A 20 -12.13 1.72 24.29
CA LEU A 20 -11.71 0.89 23.16
C LEU A 20 -12.61 1.12 21.93
N GLU A 21 -13.92 1.21 22.14
CA GLU A 21 -14.89 1.48 21.07
C GLU A 21 -14.65 2.87 20.44
N ILE A 22 -14.45 3.90 21.26
CA ILE A 22 -14.10 5.25 20.80
C ILE A 22 -12.80 5.22 19.98
N SER A 23 -11.78 4.49 20.44
CA SER A 23 -10.48 4.39 19.75
C SER A 23 -10.61 3.68 18.40
N ARG A 24 -11.41 2.60 18.33
CA ARG A 24 -11.73 1.90 17.07
C ARG A 24 -12.45 2.80 16.07
N ASN A 25 -13.43 3.58 16.54
CA ASN A 25 -14.16 4.51 15.68
C ASN A 25 -13.24 5.62 15.15
N LYS A 26 -12.34 6.16 15.97
CA LYS A 26 -11.35 7.15 15.54
C LYS A 26 -10.39 6.58 14.49
N LEU A 27 -9.88 5.37 14.72
CA LEU A 27 -9.01 4.69 13.76
C LEU A 27 -9.73 4.48 12.43
N LYS A 28 -10.98 4.02 12.46
CA LYS A 28 -11.79 3.82 11.27
C LYS A 28 -11.96 5.11 10.48
N LEU A 29 -12.34 6.22 11.14
CA LEU A 29 -12.50 7.52 10.48
C LEU A 29 -11.21 8.01 9.81
N ALA A 30 -10.06 7.86 10.49
CA ALA A 30 -8.77 8.27 9.92
C ALA A 30 -8.39 7.41 8.69
N LEU A 31 -8.73 6.12 8.71
CA LEU A 31 -8.50 5.23 7.58
C LEU A 31 -9.46 5.53 6.43
N ASP A 32 -10.74 5.79 6.71
CA ASP A 32 -11.74 6.18 5.72
C ASP A 32 -11.29 7.46 4.99
N GLU A 33 -10.85 8.50 5.71
CA GLU A 33 -10.31 9.75 5.11
C GLU A 33 -9.07 9.50 4.23
N SER A 34 -8.18 8.61 4.68
CA SER A 34 -6.98 8.27 3.93
C SER A 34 -7.31 7.48 2.66
N ILE A 35 -8.31 6.60 2.70
CA ILE A 35 -8.81 5.84 1.54
C ILE A 35 -9.48 6.78 0.55
N GLU A 36 -10.35 7.68 1.01
CA GLU A 36 -11.01 8.68 0.15
C GLU A 36 -9.99 9.57 -0.58
N THR A 37 -8.94 9.97 0.12
CA THR A 37 -7.83 10.74 -0.47
C THR A 37 -7.14 9.93 -1.58
N ALA A 38 -6.80 8.67 -1.31
CA ALA A 38 -6.15 7.79 -2.29
C ALA A 38 -7.06 7.50 -3.51
N GLU A 39 -8.37 7.35 -3.31
CA GLU A 39 -9.35 7.20 -4.40
C GLU A 39 -9.41 8.45 -5.28
N SER A 40 -9.39 9.64 -4.66
CA SER A 40 -9.33 10.92 -5.38
C SER A 40 -8.06 11.03 -6.23
N ASP A 41 -6.91 10.64 -5.67
CA ASP A 41 -5.62 10.65 -6.37
C ASP A 41 -5.61 9.70 -7.57
N ILE A 42 -6.18 8.50 -7.42
CA ILE A 42 -6.34 7.52 -8.51
C ILE A 42 -7.21 8.10 -9.61
N ASN A 43 -8.37 8.66 -9.27
CA ASN A 43 -9.30 9.22 -10.25
C ASN A 43 -8.66 10.38 -11.01
N SER A 44 -8.02 11.30 -10.29
CA SER A 44 -7.32 12.45 -10.88
C SER A 44 -6.18 12.01 -11.80
N THR A 45 -5.37 11.05 -11.37
CA THR A 45 -4.28 10.47 -12.17
C THR A 45 -4.82 9.76 -13.42
N ARG A 46 -5.88 8.96 -13.27
CA ARG A 46 -6.51 8.23 -14.38
C ARG A 46 -7.05 9.20 -15.43
N GLU A 47 -7.80 10.21 -15.01
CA GLU A 47 -8.33 11.22 -15.93
C GLU A 47 -7.23 12.00 -16.62
N PHE A 48 -6.16 12.34 -15.90
CA PHE A 48 -4.98 12.95 -16.52
C PHE A 48 -4.34 12.03 -17.56
N TYR A 49 -4.18 10.75 -17.23
CA TYR A 49 -3.59 9.77 -18.14
C TYR A 49 -4.44 9.53 -19.39
N GLU A 50 -5.75 9.35 -19.24
CA GLU A 50 -6.69 9.19 -20.35
C GLU A 50 -6.69 10.41 -21.27
N ARG A 51 -6.67 11.62 -20.70
CA ARG A 51 -6.55 12.87 -21.49
C ARG A 51 -5.25 12.92 -22.28
N MET A 52 -4.11 12.65 -21.64
CA MET A 52 -2.80 12.65 -22.30
C MET A 52 -2.78 11.66 -23.49
N LYS A 53 -3.32 10.46 -23.28
CA LYS A 53 -3.51 9.46 -24.35
C LYS A 53 -4.43 9.95 -25.46
N GLY A 54 -5.53 10.61 -25.13
CA GLY A 54 -6.45 11.22 -26.09
C GLY A 54 -5.78 12.26 -26.99
N TYR A 55 -4.79 12.99 -26.45
CA TYR A 55 -3.95 13.92 -27.21
C TYR A 55 -2.75 13.26 -27.92
N GLY A 56 -2.59 11.94 -27.84
CA GLY A 56 -1.46 11.21 -28.41
C GLY A 56 -0.14 11.38 -27.65
N ILE A 57 -0.16 11.98 -26.45
CA ILE A 57 1.03 12.18 -25.62
C ILE A 57 1.30 10.90 -24.82
N ARG A 58 2.28 10.11 -25.28
CA ARG A 58 2.64 8.81 -24.66
C ARG A 58 3.96 8.80 -23.90
N ARG A 59 4.65 9.94 -23.85
CA ARG A 59 5.98 10.06 -23.25
C ARG A 59 6.00 9.96 -21.72
N PHE A 60 4.85 9.84 -21.07
CA PHE A 60 4.70 9.70 -19.62
C PHE A 60 3.91 8.44 -19.22
N ASP A 61 3.76 7.48 -20.13
CA ASP A 61 2.92 6.29 -19.92
C ASP A 61 3.42 5.44 -18.75
N ASN A 62 4.74 5.25 -18.62
CA ASN A 62 5.29 4.42 -17.54
C ASN A 62 5.17 5.11 -16.19
N PHE A 63 5.44 6.43 -16.13
CA PHE A 63 5.26 7.24 -14.94
C PHE A 63 3.80 7.20 -14.44
N LEU A 64 2.83 7.47 -15.32
CA LEU A 64 1.42 7.49 -14.93
C LEU A 64 0.91 6.10 -14.54
N ASN A 65 1.38 5.05 -15.22
CA ASN A 65 1.08 3.67 -14.83
C ASN A 65 1.66 3.31 -13.46
N LEU A 66 2.90 3.73 -13.17
CA LEU A 66 3.53 3.53 -11.86
C LEU A 66 2.71 4.21 -10.75
N CYS A 67 2.28 5.46 -10.95
CA CYS A 67 1.44 6.17 -10.00
C CYS A 67 0.14 5.40 -9.71
N LEU A 68 -0.61 5.00 -10.75
CA LEU A 68 -1.84 4.23 -10.58
C LEU A 68 -1.62 2.88 -9.89
N TYR A 69 -0.61 2.14 -10.33
CA TYR A 69 -0.28 0.83 -9.78
C TYR A 69 0.06 0.91 -8.29
N SER A 70 0.86 1.91 -7.91
CA SER A 70 1.22 2.16 -6.51
C SER A 70 0.00 2.56 -5.68
N SER A 71 -0.82 3.51 -6.15
CA SER A 71 -1.98 3.97 -5.39
C SER A 71 -3.04 2.87 -5.20
N LEU A 72 -3.30 2.06 -6.22
CA LEU A 72 -4.21 0.91 -6.11
C LEU A 72 -3.72 -0.10 -5.07
N THR A 73 -2.43 -0.46 -5.14
CA THR A 73 -1.83 -1.38 -4.16
C THR A 73 -1.91 -0.78 -2.75
N ASN A 74 -1.69 0.52 -2.60
CA ASN A 74 -1.76 1.19 -1.31
C ASN A 74 -3.16 1.10 -0.68
N ILE A 75 -4.23 1.33 -1.47
CA ILE A 75 -5.61 1.16 -1.01
C ILE A 75 -5.88 -0.27 -0.57
N ASP A 76 -5.47 -1.26 -1.36
CA ASP A 76 -5.64 -2.67 -1.02
C ASP A 76 -4.98 -2.98 0.33
N LEU A 77 -3.74 -2.53 0.54
CA LEU A 77 -3.01 -2.76 1.79
C LEU A 77 -3.65 -2.02 2.97
N MET A 78 -4.13 -0.78 2.78
CA MET A 78 -4.83 -0.02 3.82
C MET A 78 -6.12 -0.72 4.27
N LEU A 79 -6.93 -1.19 3.32
CA LEU A 79 -8.15 -1.94 3.62
C LEU A 79 -7.83 -3.27 4.33
N LEU A 80 -6.83 -4.02 3.86
CA LEU A 80 -6.48 -5.30 4.45
C LEU A 80 -5.92 -5.15 5.87
N THR A 81 -5.07 -4.14 6.10
CA THR A 81 -4.48 -3.84 7.41
C THR A 81 -5.54 -3.32 8.39
N GLU A 82 -6.49 -2.51 7.94
CA GLU A 82 -7.69 -2.13 8.70
C GLU A 82 -8.43 -3.38 9.18
N ARG A 83 -8.72 -4.32 8.26
CA ARG A 83 -9.46 -5.55 8.59
C ARG A 83 -8.72 -6.40 9.62
N ILE A 84 -7.39 -6.51 9.53
CA ILE A 84 -6.61 -7.22 10.56
C ILE A 84 -6.76 -6.58 11.94
N ARG A 85 -6.74 -5.24 12.03
CA ARG A 85 -6.83 -4.52 13.30
C ARG A 85 -8.24 -4.51 13.89
N LEU A 86 -9.27 -4.41 13.05
CA LEU A 86 -10.66 -4.34 13.50
C LEU A 86 -11.34 -5.70 13.71
N SER A 87 -10.89 -6.76 13.02
CA SER A 87 -11.49 -8.10 13.18
C SER A 87 -11.28 -8.67 14.59
N ASN A 88 -12.35 -9.23 15.16
CA ASN A 88 -12.26 -9.98 16.42
C ASN A 88 -11.95 -11.46 16.19
N ARG A 89 -12.25 -12.00 15.00
CA ARG A 89 -12.06 -13.42 14.69
C ARG A 89 -10.67 -13.67 14.14
N ARG A 90 -9.93 -14.61 14.74
CA ARG A 90 -8.60 -15.02 14.26
C ARG A 90 -8.61 -15.46 12.79
N LEU A 91 -9.64 -16.21 12.36
CA LEU A 91 -9.74 -16.68 10.98
C LEU A 91 -9.84 -15.53 9.96
N GLU A 92 -10.54 -14.44 10.30
CA GLU A 92 -10.62 -13.26 9.43
C GLU A 92 -9.25 -12.56 9.35
N LYS A 93 -8.54 -12.44 10.46
CA LYS A 93 -7.17 -11.87 10.46
C LYS A 93 -6.23 -12.71 9.60
N LEU A 94 -6.29 -14.03 9.73
CA LEU A 94 -5.49 -14.95 8.92
C LEU A 94 -5.83 -14.84 7.44
N PHE A 95 -7.11 -14.73 7.09
CA PHE A 95 -7.54 -14.54 5.70
C PHE A 95 -6.95 -13.26 5.09
N ASN A 96 -7.07 -12.12 5.78
CA ASN A 96 -6.53 -10.86 5.31
C ASN A 96 -4.99 -10.88 5.24
N ALA A 97 -4.30 -11.47 6.23
CA ALA A 97 -2.84 -11.61 6.23
C ALA A 97 -2.32 -12.41 5.02
N ARG A 98 -3.08 -13.42 4.57
CA ARG A 98 -2.75 -14.20 3.38
C ARG A 98 -2.88 -13.38 2.10
N ILE A 99 -3.92 -12.55 2.00
CA ILE A 99 -4.08 -11.63 0.87
C ILE A 99 -2.94 -10.62 0.86
N ILE A 100 -2.63 -10.01 2.02
CA ILE A 100 -1.48 -9.11 2.17
C ILE A 100 -0.20 -9.76 1.65
N SER A 101 0.10 -10.98 2.08
CA SER A 101 1.30 -11.69 1.62
C SER A 101 1.35 -11.81 0.10
N MET A 102 0.24 -12.11 -0.55
CA MET A 102 0.16 -12.21 -2.00
C MET A 102 0.34 -10.84 -2.67
N THR A 103 -0.39 -9.83 -2.21
CA THR A 103 -0.32 -8.45 -2.71
C THR A 103 1.09 -7.89 -2.59
N VAL A 104 1.71 -7.99 -1.41
CA VAL A 104 3.08 -7.52 -1.16
C VAL A 104 4.08 -8.27 -2.04
N TYR A 105 3.96 -9.60 -2.18
CA TYR A 105 4.87 -10.37 -3.03
C TYR A 105 4.86 -9.89 -4.49
N GLU A 106 3.66 -9.74 -5.04
CA GLU A 106 3.47 -9.40 -6.45
C GLU A 106 3.87 -7.94 -6.69
N TYR A 107 3.49 -7.05 -5.78
CA TYR A 107 3.90 -5.65 -5.80
C TYR A 107 5.41 -5.47 -5.74
N LEU A 108 6.09 -6.04 -4.73
CA LEU A 108 7.55 -5.93 -4.60
C LEU A 108 8.31 -6.62 -5.73
N LYS A 109 7.68 -7.55 -6.44
CA LYS A 109 8.26 -8.15 -7.64
C LYS A 109 8.23 -7.18 -8.82
N ASP A 110 7.13 -6.49 -9.03
CA ASP A 110 6.88 -5.70 -10.23
C ASP A 110 7.34 -4.24 -10.08
N ILE A 111 7.28 -3.69 -8.86
CA ILE A 111 7.64 -2.28 -8.58
C ILE A 111 9.07 -1.95 -8.97
N SER A 112 10.02 -2.88 -8.78
CA SER A 112 11.43 -2.65 -9.13
C SER A 112 11.65 -2.45 -10.63
N ASP A 113 10.82 -3.06 -11.48
CA ASP A 113 10.89 -2.87 -12.94
C ASP A 113 10.24 -1.55 -13.36
N LEU A 114 9.07 -1.25 -12.79
CA LEU A 114 8.33 -0.01 -13.07
C LEU A 114 9.11 1.23 -12.64
N LEU A 115 9.59 1.26 -11.39
CA LEU A 115 10.37 2.35 -10.82
C LEU A 115 11.80 2.39 -11.35
N GLY A 116 12.40 1.23 -11.63
CA GLY A 116 13.78 1.13 -12.10
C GLY A 116 13.91 1.47 -13.58
N PHE A 117 14.06 0.43 -14.40
CA PHE A 117 14.45 0.58 -15.81
C PHE A 117 13.45 1.43 -16.61
N LYS A 118 12.15 1.20 -16.43
CA LYS A 118 11.11 1.88 -17.21
C LYS A 118 11.03 3.37 -16.91
N LEU A 119 10.90 3.75 -15.64
CA LEU A 119 10.83 5.17 -15.27
C LEU A 119 12.13 5.90 -15.58
N ILE A 120 13.31 5.32 -15.31
CA ILE A 120 14.59 5.97 -15.63
C ILE A 120 14.72 6.22 -17.13
N GLY A 121 14.33 5.26 -17.97
CA GLY A 121 14.33 5.43 -19.43
C GLY A 121 13.41 6.57 -19.89
N GLU A 122 12.22 6.65 -19.28
CA GLU A 122 11.25 7.71 -19.57
C GLU A 122 11.73 9.09 -19.10
N LEU A 123 12.26 9.21 -17.89
CA LEU A 123 12.80 10.47 -17.37
C LEU A 123 13.96 11.00 -18.22
N ASN A 124 14.87 10.12 -18.65
CA ASN A 124 15.95 10.52 -19.56
C ASN A 124 15.42 11.06 -20.89
N SER A 125 14.41 10.41 -21.46
CA SER A 125 13.82 10.78 -22.76
C SER A 125 13.06 12.12 -22.69
N ASN A 126 12.59 12.50 -21.50
CA ASN A 126 11.88 13.76 -21.25
C ASN A 126 12.78 14.87 -20.68
N ASN A 127 14.09 14.67 -20.60
CA ASN A 127 15.05 15.61 -19.98
C ASN A 127 14.84 15.85 -18.47
N TYR A 128 14.28 14.89 -17.75
CA TYR A 128 13.98 14.97 -16.31
C TYR A 128 15.09 14.30 -15.47
N LYS A 129 16.35 14.64 -15.76
CA LYS A 129 17.52 13.98 -15.17
C LYS A 129 17.68 14.27 -13.68
N GLU A 130 17.14 15.39 -13.21
CA GLU A 130 17.15 15.82 -11.82
C GLU A 130 16.49 14.81 -10.87
N PHE A 131 15.53 14.02 -11.35
CA PHE A 131 14.80 13.04 -10.54
C PHE A 131 15.46 11.65 -10.50
N ILE A 132 16.46 11.37 -11.34
CA ILE A 132 17.00 10.02 -11.53
C ILE A 132 17.65 9.47 -10.24
N GLN A 133 18.33 10.32 -9.46
CA GLN A 133 18.98 9.85 -8.24
C GLN A 133 17.93 9.41 -7.20
N GLU A 134 16.88 10.21 -7.01
CA GLU A 134 15.80 9.89 -6.07
C GLU A 134 15.05 8.60 -6.47
N VAL A 135 14.88 8.35 -7.77
CA VAL A 135 14.35 7.07 -8.27
C VAL A 135 15.22 5.88 -7.87
N LYS A 136 16.54 6.00 -8.02
CA LYS A 136 17.48 4.93 -7.66
C LYS A 136 17.46 4.65 -6.16
N ASP A 137 17.40 5.70 -5.35
CA ASP A 137 17.35 5.61 -3.90
C ASP A 137 16.06 4.89 -3.45
N LEU A 138 14.89 5.32 -3.96
CA LEU A 138 13.60 4.66 -3.70
C LEU A 138 13.60 3.20 -4.16
N ASN A 139 14.12 2.91 -5.36
CA ASN A 139 14.19 1.53 -5.85
C ASN A 139 15.10 0.64 -4.99
N SER A 140 16.16 1.21 -4.42
CA SER A 140 17.03 0.52 -3.47
C SER A 140 16.30 0.20 -2.17
N GLU A 141 15.47 1.12 -1.66
CA GLU A 141 14.64 0.89 -0.47
C GLU A 141 13.63 -0.26 -0.70
N PHE A 142 12.88 -0.24 -1.81
CA PHE A 142 11.97 -1.34 -2.17
C PHE A 142 12.70 -2.68 -2.34
N SER A 143 13.87 -2.65 -2.98
CA SER A 143 14.70 -3.85 -3.16
C SER A 143 15.21 -4.42 -1.84
N THR A 144 15.52 -3.56 -0.87
CA THR A 144 15.95 -3.94 0.47
C THR A 144 14.80 -4.56 1.25
N LEU A 145 13.63 -3.91 1.25
CA LEU A 145 12.42 -4.44 1.88
C LEU A 145 12.08 -5.84 1.34
N LYS A 146 12.10 -6.01 0.01
CA LYS A 146 11.91 -7.31 -0.62
C LYS A 146 12.90 -8.35 -0.12
N LYS A 147 14.21 -8.04 -0.10
CA LYS A 147 15.24 -8.98 0.36
C LYS A 147 15.05 -9.40 1.82
N ASN A 148 14.67 -8.46 2.68
CA ASN A 148 14.48 -8.71 4.11
C ASN A 148 13.33 -9.70 4.37
N HIS A 149 12.29 -9.68 3.53
CA HIS A 149 11.08 -10.48 3.74
C HIS A 149 10.81 -11.54 2.67
N ASP A 150 11.68 -11.71 1.66
CA ASP A 150 11.44 -12.59 0.49
C ASP A 150 11.11 -14.02 0.90
N SER A 151 11.89 -14.59 1.82
CA SER A 151 11.70 -15.96 2.30
C SER A 151 10.32 -16.13 2.94
N LEU A 152 9.97 -15.24 3.87
CA LEU A 152 8.69 -15.26 4.58
C LEU A 152 7.53 -15.07 3.61
N ILE A 153 7.56 -14.02 2.80
CA ILE A 153 6.49 -13.69 1.85
C ILE A 153 6.29 -14.82 0.83
N LYS A 154 7.38 -15.42 0.33
CA LYS A 154 7.32 -16.51 -0.66
C LYS A 154 6.76 -17.79 -0.07
N VAL A 155 7.17 -18.15 1.14
CA VAL A 155 6.63 -19.31 1.85
C VAL A 155 5.15 -19.10 2.13
N LEU A 156 4.76 -17.90 2.56
CA LEU A 156 3.37 -17.56 2.80
C LEU A 156 2.55 -17.61 1.52
N ARG A 157 2.96 -16.95 0.43
CA ARG A 157 2.25 -17.03 -0.86
C ARG A 157 1.97 -18.47 -1.31
N ASN A 158 2.89 -19.39 -1.04
CA ASN A 158 2.75 -20.80 -1.44
C ASN A 158 1.88 -21.63 -0.49
N ASN A 159 1.79 -21.25 0.79
CA ASN A 159 1.11 -22.01 1.85
C ASN A 159 -0.13 -21.29 2.43
N ALA A 160 -0.41 -20.06 2.01
CA ALA A 160 -1.51 -19.22 2.47
C ALA A 160 -2.83 -19.58 1.78
N SER A 161 -2.73 -19.92 0.51
CA SER A 161 -3.90 -20.15 -0.34
C SER A 161 -4.24 -21.63 -0.39
N ALA A 162 -5.45 -21.98 0.09
CA ALA A 162 -5.94 -23.36 0.14
C ALA A 162 -5.96 -24.07 -1.23
N HIS A 163 -5.90 -23.31 -2.33
CA HIS A 163 -5.86 -23.83 -3.70
C HIS A 163 -4.43 -24.13 -4.22
N LYS A 164 -3.37 -23.70 -3.54
CA LYS A 164 -1.98 -23.89 -4.01
C LYS A 164 -1.30 -25.13 -3.44
N SER A 165 -1.49 -25.43 -2.16
CA SER A 165 -1.02 -26.70 -1.58
C SER A 165 -2.15 -27.72 -1.60
N LYS A 166 -1.87 -28.92 -2.13
CA LYS A 166 -2.81 -30.06 -2.06
C LYS A 166 -2.79 -30.74 -0.69
N ASN A 167 -1.85 -30.37 0.20
CA ASN A 167 -1.74 -30.94 1.53
C ASN A 167 -2.50 -30.08 2.55
N ALA A 168 -3.75 -30.46 2.82
CA ALA A 168 -4.62 -29.75 3.77
C ALA A 168 -4.08 -29.72 5.21
N LEU A 169 -3.34 -30.75 5.64
CA LEU A 169 -2.76 -30.81 6.99
C LEU A 169 -1.63 -29.80 7.16
N GLU A 170 -0.75 -29.67 6.15
CA GLU A 170 0.28 -28.64 6.14
C GLU A 170 -0.32 -27.24 6.16
N LEU A 171 -1.38 -27.00 5.36
CA LEU A 171 -2.10 -25.72 5.36
C LEU A 171 -2.69 -25.40 6.75
N ILE A 172 -3.35 -26.37 7.40
CA ILE A 172 -3.91 -26.19 8.75
C ILE A 172 -2.80 -25.87 9.76
N HIS A 173 -1.70 -26.63 9.73
CA HIS A 173 -0.55 -26.39 10.60
C HIS A 173 0.04 -25.00 10.38
N TYR A 174 0.20 -24.58 9.13
CA TYR A 174 0.73 -23.26 8.80
C TYR A 174 -0.20 -22.14 9.29
N ASN A 175 -1.51 -22.28 9.06
CA ASN A 175 -2.51 -21.29 9.48
C ASN A 175 -2.61 -21.13 11.00
N ASN A 176 -2.38 -22.22 11.73
CA ASN A 176 -2.36 -22.20 13.19
C ASN A 176 -1.09 -21.57 13.77
N ASN A 177 -0.02 -21.46 12.99
CA ASN A 177 1.26 -20.89 13.43
C ASN A 177 1.58 -19.52 12.81
N LEU A 178 0.84 -19.09 11.78
CA LEU A 178 0.97 -17.75 11.22
C LEU A 178 0.54 -16.68 12.22
N ASP A 179 1.40 -15.68 12.46
CA ASP A 179 1.04 -14.46 13.15
C ASP A 179 0.55 -13.40 12.14
N PRO A 180 -0.75 -13.03 12.15
CA PRO A 180 -1.25 -11.96 11.28
C PRO A 180 -0.56 -10.61 11.50
N ASN A 181 0.02 -10.37 12.69
CA ASN A 181 0.68 -9.11 12.96
C ASN A 181 1.99 -8.96 12.18
N GLU A 182 2.74 -10.04 11.97
CA GLU A 182 3.99 -9.98 11.19
C GLU A 182 3.73 -9.47 9.76
N LEU A 183 2.63 -9.92 9.15
CA LEU A 183 2.23 -9.49 7.80
C LEU A 183 1.63 -8.09 7.81
N PHE A 184 0.95 -7.73 8.89
CA PHE A 184 0.51 -6.35 9.08
C PHE A 184 1.72 -5.41 9.07
N GLU A 185 2.77 -5.69 9.84
CA GLU A 185 3.94 -4.79 9.93
C GLU A 185 4.63 -4.65 8.56
N ILE A 186 4.81 -5.76 7.83
CA ILE A 186 5.36 -5.71 6.46
C ILE A 186 4.49 -4.86 5.52
N ALA A 187 3.16 -4.95 5.63
CA ALA A 187 2.26 -4.11 4.84
C ALA A 187 2.41 -2.63 5.18
N ILE A 188 2.59 -2.29 6.47
CA ILE A 188 2.86 -0.91 6.89
C ILE A 188 4.17 -0.41 6.27
N GLU A 189 5.23 -1.21 6.27
CA GLU A 189 6.51 -0.83 5.64
C GLU A 189 6.34 -0.55 4.13
N VAL A 190 5.52 -1.33 3.42
CA VAL A 190 5.20 -1.06 2.01
C VAL A 190 4.38 0.22 1.86
N ILE A 191 3.37 0.44 2.71
CA ILE A 191 2.56 1.67 2.71
C ILE A 191 3.45 2.90 2.94
N ASP A 192 4.39 2.84 3.88
CA ASP A 192 5.32 3.93 4.18
C ASP A 192 6.22 4.25 2.97
N LEU A 193 6.74 3.23 2.29
CA LEU A 193 7.48 3.44 1.04
C LEU A 193 6.61 4.01 -0.08
N ASN A 194 5.34 3.61 -0.17
CA ASN A 194 4.40 4.18 -1.13
C ASN A 194 4.10 5.66 -0.84
N ILE A 195 4.03 6.07 0.42
CA ILE A 195 3.88 7.47 0.79
C ILE A 195 5.09 8.27 0.29
N LYS A 196 6.32 7.76 0.48
CA LYS A 196 7.52 8.40 -0.08
C LYS A 196 7.49 8.47 -1.61
N LEU A 197 7.05 7.38 -2.26
CA LEU A 197 6.90 7.33 -3.71
C LEU A 197 5.88 8.38 -4.19
N THR A 198 4.74 8.52 -3.52
CA THR A 198 3.73 9.54 -3.84
C THR A 198 4.32 10.94 -3.71
N GLN A 199 5.02 11.25 -2.62
CA GLN A 199 5.68 12.54 -2.45
C GLN A 199 6.67 12.85 -3.57
N PHE A 200 7.42 11.84 -4.01
CA PHE A 200 8.33 11.95 -5.15
C PHE A 200 7.58 12.18 -6.47
N THR A 201 6.55 11.38 -6.77
CA THR A 201 5.81 11.51 -8.04
C THR A 201 5.03 12.82 -8.12
N THR A 202 4.59 13.39 -6.99
CA THR A 202 4.03 14.74 -6.95
C THR A 202 5.01 15.79 -7.50
N LYS A 203 6.31 15.68 -7.21
CA LYS A 203 7.32 16.63 -7.77
C LYS A 203 7.38 16.55 -9.29
N ILE A 204 7.30 15.34 -9.85
CA ILE A 204 7.27 15.13 -11.30
C ILE A 204 5.96 15.70 -11.89
N TYR A 205 4.82 15.47 -11.25
CA TYR A 205 3.54 16.04 -11.67
C TYR A 205 3.59 17.56 -11.77
N LEU A 206 4.13 18.23 -10.75
CA LEU A 206 4.26 19.68 -10.72
C LEU A 206 5.14 20.16 -11.90
N LYS A 207 6.27 19.48 -12.14
CA LYS A 207 7.15 19.80 -13.27
C LYS A 207 6.46 19.66 -14.63
N ILE A 208 5.70 18.59 -14.83
CA ILE A 208 4.90 18.37 -16.05
C ILE A 208 3.85 19.48 -16.22
N GLY A 209 3.19 19.86 -15.12
CA GLY A 209 2.20 20.93 -15.11
C GLY A 209 2.79 22.29 -15.50
N GLU A 210 3.91 22.67 -14.90
CA GLU A 210 4.64 23.91 -15.20
C GLU A 210 5.03 24.00 -16.69
N GLU A 211 5.55 22.92 -17.26
CA GLU A 211 5.90 22.86 -18.68
C GLU A 211 4.67 22.98 -19.58
N GLY A 212 3.56 22.35 -19.19
CA GLY A 212 2.27 22.46 -19.89
C GLY A 212 1.76 23.90 -19.94
N GLU A 213 1.85 24.63 -18.82
CA GLU A 213 1.45 26.04 -18.75
C GLU A 213 2.35 26.97 -19.57
N GLN A 214 3.67 26.78 -19.49
CA GLN A 214 4.64 27.57 -20.25
C GLN A 214 4.44 27.38 -21.76
N ASN A 215 4.26 26.14 -22.21
CA ASN A 215 4.01 25.85 -23.63
C ASN A 215 2.70 26.48 -24.12
N ARG A 216 1.65 26.50 -23.28
CA ARG A 216 0.38 27.18 -23.60
C ARG A 216 0.57 28.69 -23.74
N LYS A 217 1.31 29.33 -22.83
CA LYS A 217 1.59 30.78 -22.86
C LYS A 217 2.40 31.18 -24.10
N ASN A 218 3.31 30.33 -24.56
CA ASN A 218 4.15 30.59 -25.74
C ASN A 218 3.44 30.30 -27.08
N SER A 219 2.25 29.70 -27.05
CA SER A 219 1.46 29.35 -28.25
C SER A 219 0.35 30.37 -28.56
N ILE A 220 0.24 31.44 -27.76
CA ILE A 220 -0.70 32.57 -27.92
C ILE A 220 0.12 33.79 -28.34
#